data_AF-A0A7J4HTG3-F1
#
_entry.id   AF-A0A7J4HTG3-F1
#
_cell.length_a   1.000
_cell.length_b   1.000
_cell.length_c   1.000
_cell.angle_alpha   90.00
_cell.angle_beta   90.00
_cell.angle_gamma   90.00
#
_symmetry.space_group_name_H-M   'P 1'
#
loop_
_entity.id
_entity.type
_entity.pdbx_description
1 polymer ?
#
loop_
_entity_poly.entity_id
_entity_poly.type
_entity_poly.pdbx_seq_one_letter_code
_entity_poly.pdbx_strand_id
1 'polypeptide(L)'
;MSLGKSKGRKAQAAMEFLMTHGWAALVILLALAALVYIGGFRPERFLTDICSLQAGISCNDFIVGSSSISVLLQNNWGNRITITNVEIKQNGVLLCSNTDALVLQHKDQSLITVDGCASGNAGAKFKAELEVTYALDTGISHLSKGDIIAKVSPAALLTSLAVCQNAQNDDLCGGLDLVYGEGYQAGCCTEHVLCC
;
A
#
# COMPACT_ATOMS: atom_id res chain seq x y z
N MET A 1 -1.05 -20.73 66.55
CA MET A 1 -1.26 -19.55 65.69
C MET A 1 0.09 -18.85 65.54
N SER A 2 0.74 -18.99 64.38
CA SER A 2 1.99 -18.29 64.06
C SER A 2 1.73 -17.43 62.82
N LEU A 3 1.79 -16.10 62.98
CA LEU A 3 1.71 -15.14 61.88
C LEU A 3 3.09 -14.49 61.72
N GLY A 4 3.80 -14.93 60.66
CA GLY A 4 5.15 -14.47 60.31
C GLY A 4 5.14 -13.15 59.51
N LYS A 5 5.61 -12.10 60.19
CA LYS A 5 6.55 -11.02 59.77
C LYS A 5 6.54 -10.44 58.32
N SER A 6 6.06 -9.19 58.26
CA SER A 6 6.42 -8.01 57.43
C SER A 6 7.09 -8.15 56.04
N LYS A 7 6.34 -7.80 54.97
CA LYS A 7 6.86 -7.32 53.67
C LYS A 7 6.51 -5.83 53.45
N GLY A 8 7.09 -4.92 54.23
CA GLY A 8 6.73 -3.48 54.18
C GLY A 8 7.83 -2.50 53.73
N ARG A 9 9.10 -2.94 53.63
CA ARG A 9 10.24 -2.02 53.51
C ARG A 9 10.63 -1.64 52.07
N LYS A 10 10.13 -2.36 51.06
CA LYS A 10 10.47 -2.12 49.64
C LYS A 10 9.58 -1.05 48.99
N ALA A 11 8.32 -0.94 49.41
CA ALA A 11 7.38 0.06 48.89
C ALA A 11 7.73 1.48 49.38
N GLN A 12 8.25 1.60 50.61
CA GLN A 12 8.57 2.89 51.20
C GLN A 12 9.80 3.56 50.54
N ALA A 13 10.78 2.77 50.08
CA ALA A 13 11.94 3.28 49.35
C ALA A 13 11.62 3.70 47.90
N ALA A 14 10.61 3.09 47.27
CA ALA A 14 10.18 3.45 45.92
C ALA A 14 9.44 4.81 45.87
N MET A 15 8.76 5.19 46.95
CA MET A 15 8.04 6.46 47.07
C MET A 15 8.99 7.67 47.17
N GLU A 16 10.16 7.54 47.80
CA GLU A 16 11.15 8.62 47.88
C GLU A 16 11.85 8.90 46.53
N PHE A 17 12.10 7.85 45.73
CA PHE A 17 12.71 8.01 44.41
C PHE A 17 11.78 8.70 43.41
N LEU A 18 10.47 8.43 43.47
CA LEU A 18 9.47 9.08 42.61
C LEU A 18 9.29 10.58 42.94
N MET A 19 9.40 10.96 44.21
CA MET A 19 9.12 12.34 44.64
C MET A 19 10.24 13.33 44.25
N THR A 20 11.49 12.86 44.14
CA THR A 20 12.66 13.71 43.81
C THR A 20 12.94 13.80 42.31
N HIS A 21 12.64 12.74 41.56
CA HIS A 21 12.86 12.66 40.12
C HIS A 21 11.55 12.82 39.33
N GLY A 22 10.45 13.20 40.00
CA GLY A 22 9.15 13.40 39.36
C GLY A 22 9.18 14.46 38.26
N TRP A 23 10.02 15.50 38.41
CA TRP A 23 10.23 16.50 37.37
C TRP A 23 10.90 15.90 36.12
N ALA A 24 11.85 14.97 36.31
CA ALA A 24 12.52 14.30 35.19
C ALA A 24 11.54 13.40 34.43
N ALA A 25 10.65 12.69 35.15
CA ALA A 25 9.58 11.91 34.53
C ALA A 25 8.59 12.80 33.75
N LEU A 26 8.24 13.99 34.28
CA LEU A 26 7.39 14.95 33.57
C LEU A 26 8.02 15.44 32.28
N VAL A 27 9.31 15.82 32.31
CA VAL A 27 10.03 16.28 31.11
C VAL A 27 10.06 15.19 30.03
N ILE A 28 10.30 13.93 30.41
CA ILE A 28 10.31 12.80 29.47
C ILE A 28 8.93 12.58 28.84
N LEU A 29 7.86 12.60 29.64
CA LEU A 29 6.49 12.46 29.12
C LEU A 29 6.12 13.60 28.18
N LEU A 30 6.52 14.83 28.50
CA LEU A 30 6.26 16.01 27.68
C LEU A 30 7.03 15.93 26.35
N ALA A 31 8.26 15.44 26.36
CA ALA A 31 9.05 15.19 25.15
C ALA A 31 8.41 14.11 24.26
N LEU A 32 7.92 13.00 24.85
CA LEU A 32 7.20 11.96 24.11
C LEU A 32 5.88 12.49 23.53
N ALA A 33 5.13 13.27 24.30
CA ALA A 33 3.90 13.92 23.85
C ALA A 33 4.17 14.89 22.67
N ALA A 34 5.24 15.69 22.77
CA ALA A 34 5.66 16.57 21.69
C ALA A 34 6.06 15.78 20.43
N LEU A 35 6.80 14.66 20.57
CA LEU A 35 7.19 13.78 19.46
C LEU A 35 5.99 13.13 18.76
N VAL A 36 4.97 12.73 19.51
CA VAL A 36 3.70 12.21 18.95
C VAL A 36 2.91 13.33 18.27
N TYR A 37 2.90 14.54 18.85
CA TYR A 37 2.20 15.70 18.30
C TYR A 37 2.78 16.16 16.96
N ILE A 38 4.12 16.22 16.83
CA ILE A 38 4.78 16.56 15.55
C ILE A 38 4.74 15.43 14.52
N GLY A 39 4.10 14.30 14.83
CA GLY A 39 3.94 13.19 13.89
C GLY A 39 5.22 12.41 13.58
N GLY A 40 6.25 12.50 14.44
CA GLY A 40 7.49 11.74 14.27
C GLY A 40 7.30 10.23 14.36
N PHE A 41 6.23 9.79 15.04
CA PHE A 41 5.79 8.39 15.09
C PHE A 41 4.69 8.09 14.05
N ARG A 42 4.91 8.46 12.78
CA ARG A 42 4.10 7.96 11.65
C ARG A 42 4.87 6.83 10.94
N PRO A 43 4.83 5.57 11.43
CA PRO A 43 5.45 4.44 10.73
C PRO A 43 4.89 4.24 9.31
N GLU A 44 3.74 4.85 9.02
CA GLU A 44 3.09 4.85 7.71
C GLU A 44 3.84 5.70 6.66
N ARG A 45 4.68 6.66 7.06
CA ARG A 45 5.50 7.47 6.13
C ARG A 45 6.77 6.75 5.67
N PHE A 46 7.16 5.69 6.38
CA PHE A 46 8.35 4.88 6.07
C PHE A 46 8.07 3.69 5.17
N LEU A 47 6.81 3.47 4.80
CA LEU A 47 6.47 2.51 3.75
C LEU A 47 6.77 3.19 2.42
N THR A 48 7.96 2.93 1.90
CA THR A 48 8.25 3.17 0.49
C THR A 48 7.45 2.14 -0.29
N ASP A 49 6.74 2.58 -1.31
CA ASP A 49 6.09 1.68 -2.25
C ASP A 49 7.19 0.88 -2.98
N ILE A 50 7.18 -0.43 -2.81
CA ILE A 50 8.17 -1.35 -3.37
C ILE A 50 7.47 -2.25 -4.38
N CYS A 51 7.96 -2.23 -5.61
CA CYS A 51 7.68 -3.25 -6.61
C CYS A 51 9.02 -3.82 -7.07
N SER A 52 9.34 -5.01 -6.58
CA SER A 52 10.59 -5.70 -6.88
C SER A 52 10.26 -6.93 -7.71
N LEU A 53 10.85 -7.06 -8.89
CA LEU A 53 10.78 -8.28 -9.71
C LEU A 53 12.17 -8.87 -9.90
N GLN A 54 12.23 -10.18 -10.07
CA GLN A 54 13.47 -10.88 -10.39
C GLN A 54 14.01 -10.49 -11.78
N ALA A 55 15.34 -10.63 -11.93
CA ALA A 55 16.13 -10.14 -13.06
C ALA A 55 15.52 -10.43 -14.44
N GLY A 56 15.49 -9.39 -15.29
CA GLY A 56 15.07 -9.45 -16.69
C GLY A 56 13.84 -8.60 -17.02
N ILE A 57 12.92 -8.45 -16.07
CA ILE A 57 11.76 -7.55 -16.15
C ILE A 57 11.85 -6.59 -14.97
N SER A 58 11.85 -5.28 -15.23
CA SER A 58 11.78 -4.28 -14.17
C SER A 58 10.37 -3.75 -14.02
N CYS A 59 9.96 -3.51 -12.78
CA CYS A 59 8.75 -2.77 -12.47
C CYS A 59 9.15 -1.33 -12.19
N ASN A 60 8.74 -0.43 -13.08
CA ASN A 60 9.14 0.97 -12.99
C ASN A 60 8.13 1.79 -12.18
N ASP A 61 6.86 1.42 -12.26
CA ASP A 61 5.78 2.08 -11.55
C ASP A 61 4.64 1.09 -11.30
N PHE A 62 3.81 1.35 -10.29
CA PHE A 62 2.66 0.51 -9.97
C PHE A 62 1.65 1.25 -9.10
N ILE A 63 0.37 0.90 -9.27
CA ILE A 63 -0.75 1.46 -8.53
C ILE A 63 -1.63 0.31 -8.06
N VAL A 64 -1.87 0.25 -6.75
CA VAL A 64 -2.79 -0.72 -6.15
C VAL A 64 -4.11 -0.02 -5.88
N GLY A 65 -5.12 -0.27 -6.72
CA GLY A 65 -6.50 0.15 -6.47
C GLY A 65 -7.25 -0.85 -5.58
N SER A 66 -8.48 -0.50 -5.20
CA SER A 66 -9.35 -1.34 -4.37
C SER A 66 -9.82 -2.62 -5.07
N SER A 67 -10.04 -2.56 -6.39
CA SER A 67 -10.53 -3.67 -7.23
C SER A 67 -9.61 -4.04 -8.39
N SER A 68 -8.60 -3.22 -8.68
CA SER A 68 -7.67 -3.42 -9.79
C SER A 68 -6.26 -3.01 -9.40
N ILE A 69 -5.26 -3.69 -9.95
CA ILE A 69 -3.84 -3.42 -9.72
C ILE A 69 -3.19 -3.16 -11.08
N SER A 70 -2.62 -1.97 -11.25
CA SER A 70 -1.94 -1.57 -12.47
C SER A 70 -0.44 -1.58 -12.25
N VAL A 71 0.31 -2.28 -13.10
CA VAL A 71 1.77 -2.41 -12.99
C VAL A 71 2.41 -2.02 -14.32
N LEU A 72 3.37 -1.10 -14.26
CA LEU A 72 4.18 -0.70 -15.42
C LEU A 72 5.42 -1.59 -15.48
N LEU A 73 5.39 -2.55 -16.39
CA LEU A 73 6.49 -3.48 -16.62
C LEU A 73 7.36 -3.02 -17.79
N GLN A 74 8.67 -3.11 -17.60
CA GLN A 74 9.67 -2.84 -18.62
C GLN A 74 10.46 -4.11 -18.92
N ASN A 75 10.62 -4.42 -20.20
CA ASN A 75 11.49 -5.49 -20.64
C ASN A 75 12.96 -5.03 -20.67
N ASN A 76 13.80 -5.63 -19.85
CA ASN A 76 15.24 -5.37 -19.83
C ASN A 76 16.06 -6.52 -20.46
N TRP A 77 15.40 -7.54 -21.00
CA TRP A 77 16.08 -8.55 -21.82
C TRP A 77 16.51 -7.95 -23.14
N GLY A 78 17.65 -8.42 -23.68
CA GLY A 78 18.16 -8.02 -24.99
C GLY A 78 17.29 -8.48 -26.18
N ASN A 79 16.25 -9.28 -25.93
CA ASN A 79 15.36 -9.86 -26.92
C ASN A 79 13.89 -9.53 -26.59
N ARG A 80 13.00 -9.85 -27.54
CA ARG A 80 11.56 -9.73 -27.34
C ARG A 80 11.09 -10.77 -26.31
N ILE A 81 10.15 -10.36 -25.45
CA ILE A 81 9.46 -11.26 -24.52
C ILE A 81 7.96 -11.20 -24.76
N THR A 82 7.28 -12.32 -24.55
CA THR A 82 5.82 -12.41 -24.53
C THR A 82 5.38 -12.78 -23.13
N ILE A 83 4.70 -11.87 -22.45
CA ILE A 83 4.05 -12.12 -21.16
C ILE A 83 2.74 -12.85 -21.45
N THR A 84 2.52 -13.98 -20.80
CA THR A 84 1.33 -14.83 -21.01
C THR A 84 0.40 -14.84 -19.82
N ASN A 85 0.93 -14.68 -18.61
CA ASN A 85 0.13 -14.69 -17.40
C ASN A 85 0.77 -13.80 -16.33
N VAL A 86 -0.03 -12.99 -15.67
CA VAL A 86 0.36 -12.14 -14.54
C VAL A 86 -0.55 -12.50 -13.39
N GLU A 87 0.01 -13.08 -12.33
CA GLU A 87 -0.71 -13.52 -11.14
C GLU A 87 -0.30 -12.68 -9.94
N ILE A 88 -1.28 -12.29 -9.13
CA ILE A 88 -1.04 -11.60 -7.86
C ILE A 88 -1.52 -12.52 -6.74
N LYS A 89 -0.61 -12.87 -5.84
CA LYS A 89 -0.87 -13.77 -4.70
C LYS A 89 -0.74 -13.00 -3.40
N GLN A 90 -1.63 -13.27 -2.45
CA GLN A 90 -1.53 -12.74 -1.10
C GLN A 90 -1.47 -13.90 -0.11
N ASN A 91 -0.39 -13.97 0.68
CA ASN A 91 -0.15 -15.07 1.61
C ASN A 91 -0.23 -16.45 0.92
N GLY A 92 0.28 -16.57 -0.31
CA GLY A 92 0.22 -17.79 -1.12
C GLY A 92 -1.15 -18.13 -1.75
N VAL A 93 -2.18 -17.31 -1.56
CA VAL A 93 -3.50 -17.47 -2.20
C VAL A 93 -3.59 -16.58 -3.44
N LEU A 94 -4.03 -17.13 -4.58
CA LEU A 94 -4.28 -16.35 -5.79
C LEU A 94 -5.41 -15.35 -5.53
N LEU A 95 -5.10 -14.06 -5.68
CA LEU A 95 -6.05 -12.98 -5.49
C LEU A 95 -6.73 -12.61 -6.82
N CYS A 96 -5.93 -12.44 -7.86
CA CYS A 96 -6.37 -12.06 -9.20
C CYS A 96 -5.28 -12.43 -10.22
N SER A 97 -5.68 -12.61 -11.48
CA SER A 97 -4.76 -12.90 -12.57
C SER A 97 -5.22 -12.23 -13.86
N ASN A 98 -4.25 -11.82 -14.68
CA ASN A 98 -4.46 -11.35 -16.02
C ASN A 98 -3.74 -12.29 -16.99
N THR A 99 -4.48 -12.83 -17.96
CA THR A 99 -3.98 -13.77 -18.98
C THR A 99 -3.84 -13.13 -20.36
N ASP A 100 -3.87 -11.80 -20.42
CA ASP A 100 -3.75 -11.06 -21.66
C ASP A 100 -2.31 -11.17 -22.16
N ALA A 101 -2.16 -11.76 -23.36
CA ALA A 101 -0.86 -11.91 -23.98
C ALA A 101 -0.33 -10.54 -24.40
N LEU A 102 0.78 -10.14 -23.80
CA LEU A 102 1.43 -8.86 -24.08
C LEU A 102 2.85 -9.11 -24.59
N VAL A 103 3.17 -8.51 -25.74
CA VAL A 103 4.50 -8.61 -26.35
C VAL A 103 5.27 -7.33 -26.04
N LEU A 104 6.42 -7.45 -25.40
CA LEU A 104 7.31 -6.33 -25.09
C LEU A 104 8.62 -6.47 -25.88
N GLN A 105 8.98 -5.40 -26.59
CA GLN A 105 10.27 -5.29 -27.26
C GLN A 105 11.39 -4.94 -26.26
N HIS A 106 12.65 -4.98 -26.69
CA HIS A 106 13.77 -4.56 -25.84
C HIS A 106 13.58 -3.10 -25.37
N LYS A 107 13.68 -2.87 -24.06
CA LYS A 107 13.46 -1.57 -23.36
C LYS A 107 12.03 -1.02 -23.41
N ASP A 108 11.10 -1.74 -24.01
CA ASP A 108 9.72 -1.31 -24.10
C ASP A 108 9.03 -1.42 -22.74
N GLN A 109 8.06 -0.54 -22.52
CA GLN A 109 7.29 -0.45 -21.29
C GLN A 109 5.80 -0.55 -21.62
N SER A 110 5.07 -1.34 -20.84
CA SER A 110 3.62 -1.38 -20.95
C SER A 110 2.97 -1.47 -19.59
N LEU A 111 1.85 -0.78 -19.47
CA LEU A 111 0.96 -0.87 -18.32
C LEU A 111 0.13 -2.14 -18.46
N ILE A 112 0.11 -2.96 -17.41
CA ILE A 112 -0.74 -4.14 -17.30
C ILE A 112 -1.72 -3.88 -16.16
N THR A 113 -3.02 -4.01 -16.46
CA THR A 113 -4.09 -3.85 -15.48
C THR A 113 -4.65 -5.22 -15.13
N VAL A 114 -4.52 -5.61 -13.86
CA VAL A 114 -5.11 -6.84 -13.32
C VAL A 114 -6.39 -6.46 -12.60
N ASP A 115 -7.53 -6.85 -13.16
CA ASP A 115 -8.85 -6.60 -12.57
C ASP A 115 -9.27 -7.72 -11.61
N GLY A 116 -10.26 -7.43 -10.75
CA GLY A 116 -10.84 -8.42 -9.83
C GLY A 116 -9.98 -8.69 -8.59
N CYS A 117 -9.04 -7.80 -8.27
CA CYS A 117 -8.19 -7.91 -7.09
C CYS A 117 -8.91 -7.39 -5.85
N ALA A 118 -9.14 -8.24 -4.84
CA ALA A 118 -9.67 -7.79 -3.55
C ALA A 118 -8.56 -7.18 -2.68
N SER A 119 -8.09 -5.98 -3.04
CA SER A 119 -6.91 -5.35 -2.41
C SER A 119 -7.17 -4.80 -1.00
N GLY A 120 -8.44 -4.69 -0.62
CA GLY A 120 -8.89 -4.11 0.66
C GLY A 120 -9.28 -2.64 0.54
N ASN A 121 -9.51 -2.00 1.68
CA ASN A 121 -9.97 -0.61 1.74
C ASN A 121 -8.85 0.38 1.39
N ALA A 122 -9.23 1.54 0.87
CA ALA A 122 -8.31 2.65 0.62
C ALA A 122 -7.47 2.99 1.87
N GLY A 123 -6.18 3.24 1.68
CA GLY A 123 -5.22 3.53 2.74
C GLY A 123 -4.75 2.30 3.52
N ALA A 124 -5.34 1.12 3.33
CA ALA A 124 -4.86 -0.11 3.93
C ALA A 124 -3.50 -0.50 3.33
N LYS A 125 -2.68 -1.16 4.13
CA LYS A 125 -1.41 -1.71 3.66
C LYS A 125 -1.69 -2.96 2.85
N PHE A 126 -1.22 -2.99 1.61
CA PHE A 126 -1.32 -4.14 0.74
C PHE A 126 0.07 -4.72 0.52
N LYS A 127 0.21 -6.00 0.87
CA LYS A 127 1.39 -6.81 0.56
C LYS A 127 0.94 -7.99 -0.26
N ALA A 128 1.55 -8.16 -1.42
CA ALA A 128 1.31 -9.27 -2.33
C ALA A 128 2.59 -9.69 -3.04
N GLU A 129 2.58 -10.93 -3.51
CA GLU A 129 3.58 -11.53 -4.37
C GLU A 129 3.09 -11.40 -5.82
N LEU A 130 3.94 -10.89 -6.71
CA LEU A 130 3.68 -10.80 -8.14
C LEU A 130 4.41 -11.93 -8.84
N GLU A 131 3.69 -12.74 -9.60
CA GLU A 131 4.25 -13.80 -10.42
C GLU A 131 3.95 -13.53 -11.91
N VAL A 132 4.99 -13.31 -12.69
CA VAL A 132 4.88 -13.02 -14.13
C VAL A 132 5.44 -14.20 -14.91
N THR A 133 4.58 -14.82 -15.72
CA THR A 133 4.97 -15.86 -16.67
C THR A 133 5.23 -15.24 -18.02
N TYR A 134 6.42 -15.45 -18.56
CA TYR A 134 6.84 -14.93 -19.86
C TYR A 134 7.57 -16.00 -20.68
N ALA A 135 7.45 -15.91 -21.99
CA ALA A 135 8.19 -16.75 -22.93
C ALA A 135 9.14 -15.88 -23.75
N LEU A 136 10.37 -16.35 -23.93
CA LEU A 136 11.29 -15.81 -24.92
C LEU A 136 10.97 -16.39 -26.30
N ASP A 137 11.62 -15.86 -27.35
CA ASP A 137 11.51 -16.36 -28.73
C ASP A 137 11.85 -17.87 -28.88
N THR A 138 12.48 -18.48 -27.86
CA THR A 138 12.77 -19.93 -27.80
C THR A 138 11.53 -20.79 -27.51
N GLY A 139 10.40 -20.19 -27.13
CA GLY A 139 9.16 -20.89 -26.76
C GLY A 139 9.16 -21.51 -25.36
N ILE A 140 10.24 -21.35 -24.59
CA ILE A 140 10.31 -21.81 -23.21
C ILE A 140 9.69 -20.75 -22.30
N SER A 141 8.73 -21.16 -21.47
CA SER A 141 8.13 -20.30 -20.45
C SER A 141 9.01 -20.24 -19.20
N HIS A 142 9.21 -19.03 -18.72
CA HIS A 142 9.90 -18.70 -17.48
C HIS A 142 8.95 -17.99 -16.53
N LEU A 143 9.15 -18.20 -15.24
CA LEU A 143 8.39 -17.55 -14.17
C LEU A 143 9.30 -16.57 -13.44
N SER A 144 8.95 -15.29 -13.44
CA SER A 144 9.58 -14.27 -12.58
C SER A 144 8.72 -14.05 -11.35
N LYS A 145 9.34 -14.04 -10.18
CA LYS A 145 8.69 -13.73 -8.91
C LYS A 145 9.09 -12.34 -8.43
N GLY A 146 8.18 -11.69 -7.74
CA GLY A 146 8.35 -10.35 -7.21
C GLY A 146 7.46 -10.08 -6.01
N ASP A 147 7.74 -8.96 -5.36
CA ASP A 147 7.00 -8.47 -4.21
C ASP A 147 6.43 -7.08 -4.53
N ILE A 148 5.16 -6.89 -4.20
CA ILE A 148 4.45 -5.62 -4.24
C ILE A 148 4.08 -5.25 -2.80
N ILE A 149 4.60 -4.13 -2.34
CA ILE A 149 4.25 -3.52 -1.05
C ILE A 149 3.85 -2.09 -1.35
N ALA A 150 2.57 -1.78 -1.21
CA ALA A 150 2.09 -0.41 -1.30
C ALA A 150 0.90 -0.19 -0.38
N LYS A 151 0.50 1.06 -0.23
CA LYS A 151 -0.84 1.36 0.27
C LYS A 151 -1.85 1.20 -0.87
N VAL A 152 -3.00 0.65 -0.55
CA VAL A 152 -4.14 0.68 -1.47
C VAL A 152 -4.45 2.15 -1.70
N SER A 153 -4.21 2.62 -2.91
CA SER A 153 -4.64 3.95 -3.29
C SER A 153 -6.17 3.95 -3.17
N PRO A 154 -6.78 4.94 -2.49
CA PRO A 154 -8.11 5.37 -2.91
C PRO A 154 -7.99 5.59 -4.41
N ALA A 155 -8.71 4.79 -5.19
CA ALA A 155 -8.43 4.60 -6.60
C ALA A 155 -8.26 5.96 -7.31
N ALA A 156 -7.05 6.23 -7.80
CA ALA A 156 -6.85 6.99 -9.02
C ALA A 156 -6.27 5.95 -9.99
N LEU A 157 -6.86 5.57 -11.11
CA LEU A 157 -7.72 6.30 -12.03
C LEU A 157 -8.80 5.40 -12.64
N LEU A 158 -9.94 5.25 -11.99
CA LEU A 158 -11.20 4.95 -12.66
C LEU A 158 -12.29 5.58 -11.80
N THR A 159 -12.29 6.91 -11.70
CA THR A 159 -13.50 7.56 -11.18
C THR A 159 -14.62 7.24 -12.16
N SER A 160 -15.74 6.74 -11.64
CA SER A 160 -16.83 6.34 -12.53
C SER A 160 -17.57 7.61 -12.95
N LEU A 161 -17.68 7.85 -14.25
CA LEU A 161 -18.37 9.01 -14.82
C LEU A 161 -19.77 9.20 -14.18
N ALA A 162 -20.49 8.09 -13.97
CA ALA A 162 -21.81 8.10 -13.34
C ALA A 162 -21.78 8.59 -11.88
N VAL A 163 -20.81 8.17 -11.07
CA VAL A 163 -20.69 8.64 -9.68
C VAL A 163 -20.28 10.11 -9.64
N CYS A 164 -19.34 10.54 -10.49
CA CYS A 164 -18.95 11.95 -10.56
C CYS A 164 -20.12 12.84 -11.03
N GLN A 165 -20.90 12.40 -12.02
CA GLN A 165 -22.08 13.13 -12.50
C GLN A 165 -23.18 13.20 -11.45
N ASN A 166 -23.50 12.10 -10.78
CA ASN A 166 -24.51 12.09 -9.73
C ASN A 166 -24.09 12.98 -8.55
N ALA A 167 -22.82 12.88 -8.13
CA ALA A 167 -22.30 13.71 -7.05
C ALA A 167 -22.32 15.20 -7.40
N GLN A 168 -22.08 15.59 -8.66
CA GLN A 168 -22.21 16.98 -9.07
C GLN A 168 -23.67 17.44 -9.18
N ASN A 169 -24.56 16.58 -9.68
CA ASN A 169 -25.98 16.91 -9.80
C ASN A 169 -26.67 17.05 -8.42
N ASP A 170 -26.20 16.29 -7.43
CA ASP A 170 -26.75 16.28 -6.07
C ASP A 170 -25.97 17.18 -5.09
N ASP A 171 -24.95 17.91 -5.56
CA ASP A 171 -24.08 18.80 -4.76
C ASP A 171 -23.36 18.08 -3.59
N LEU A 172 -22.94 16.84 -3.84
CA LEU A 172 -22.27 15.94 -2.89
C LEU A 172 -20.77 15.77 -3.15
N CYS A 173 -20.16 16.65 -3.95
CA CYS A 173 -18.76 16.55 -4.35
C CYS A 173 -17.77 16.45 -3.17
N GLY A 174 -17.99 17.20 -2.08
CA GLY A 174 -17.13 17.14 -0.89
C GLY A 174 -17.28 15.87 -0.05
N GLY A 175 -18.32 15.07 -0.31
CA GLY A 175 -18.55 13.76 0.33
C GLY A 175 -17.92 12.60 -0.42
N LEU A 176 -17.45 12.81 -1.66
CA LEU A 176 -16.86 11.76 -2.47
C LEU A 176 -15.63 11.14 -1.80
N ASP A 177 -14.79 11.98 -1.20
CA ASP A 177 -13.58 11.52 -0.51
C ASP A 177 -13.90 10.74 0.78
N LEU A 178 -15.04 11.00 1.40
CA LEU A 178 -15.51 10.26 2.58
C LEU A 178 -16.05 8.87 2.22
N VAL A 179 -16.73 8.75 1.08
CA VAL A 179 -17.42 7.51 0.67
C VAL A 179 -16.50 6.61 -0.15
N TYR A 180 -15.71 7.19 -1.05
CA TYR A 180 -14.88 6.48 -2.02
C TYR A 180 -13.38 6.56 -1.71
N GLY A 181 -12.99 7.32 -0.67
CA GLY A 181 -11.63 7.47 -0.20
C GLY A 181 -10.96 8.75 -0.69
N GLU A 182 -9.98 9.24 0.06
CA GLU A 182 -9.35 10.54 -0.19
C GLU A 182 -8.76 10.66 -1.61
N GLY A 183 -9.07 11.73 -2.34
CA GLY A 183 -8.58 11.93 -3.71
C GLY A 183 -9.52 11.42 -4.80
N TYR A 184 -10.69 10.86 -4.46
CA TYR A 184 -11.71 10.50 -5.43
C TYR A 184 -12.34 11.74 -6.10
N GLN A 185 -12.57 12.81 -5.31
CA GLN A 185 -13.03 14.10 -5.84
C GLN A 185 -12.00 14.69 -6.80
N ALA A 186 -10.72 14.65 -6.43
CA ALA A 186 -9.63 15.11 -7.29
C ALA A 186 -9.58 14.32 -8.60
N GLY A 187 -9.79 12.99 -8.54
CA GLY A 187 -9.91 12.12 -9.71
C GLY A 187 -11.06 12.52 -10.64
N CYS A 188 -12.26 12.79 -10.10
CA CYS A 188 -13.41 13.24 -10.90
C CYS A 188 -13.11 14.54 -11.66
N CYS A 189 -12.38 15.46 -11.03
CA CYS A 189 -12.02 16.73 -11.64
C CYS A 189 -10.97 16.55 -12.76
N THR A 190 -9.97 15.69 -12.57
CA THR A 190 -8.92 15.44 -13.58
C THR A 190 -9.37 14.56 -14.75
N GLU A 191 -10.27 13.60 -14.51
CA GLU A 191 -10.68 12.61 -15.53
C GLU A 191 -11.93 13.03 -16.31
N HIS A 192 -12.94 13.57 -15.61
CA HIS A 192 -14.25 13.88 -16.21
C HIS A 192 -14.59 15.37 -16.21
N VAL A 193 -13.73 16.21 -15.62
CA VAL A 193 -13.98 17.66 -15.44
C VAL A 193 -15.27 17.90 -14.64
N LEU A 194 -15.50 17.05 -13.64
CA LEU A 194 -16.66 17.09 -12.75
C LEU A 194 -16.20 17.20 -11.29
N CYS A 195 -17.00 17.87 -10.46
CA CYS A 195 -16.71 18.11 -9.05
C CYS A 195 -15.37 18.83 -8.78
N CYS A 196 -14.98 19.71 -9.71
CA CYS A 196 -14.10 20.85 -9.45
C CYS A 196 -14.92 21.99 -8.82
#